data_AF-A0A958LYX4-F1
#
_entry.id   AF-A0A958LYX4-F1
#
_cell.length_a   1.000
_cell.length_b   1.000
_cell.length_c   1.000
_cell.angle_alpha   90.00
_cell.angle_beta   90.00
_cell.angle_gamma   90.00
#
_symmetry.space_group_name_H-M   'P 1'
#
loop_
_entity.id
_entity.type
_entity.pdbx_description
1 polymer ?
#
loop_
_entity_poly.entity_id
_entity_poly.type
_entity_poly.pdbx_seq_one_letter_code
_entity_poly.pdbx_strand_id
1 'polypeptide(L)' 'MNKKEKVLCRICYDDIKSKSSTKCGHTFCWECIIQTLEMTEECPVCRTKCLAREVVQLRNY' A
#
# COMPACT_ATOMS: atom_id res chain seq x y z
N MET A 1 12.38 24.49 -7.01
CA MET A 1 12.80 23.51 -5.96
C MET A 1 11.97 22.25 -6.12
N ASN A 2 12.49 21.20 -6.75
CA ASN A 2 11.75 19.94 -7.00
C ASN A 2 11.70 19.10 -5.71
N LYS A 3 10.70 19.33 -4.86
CA LYS A 3 10.42 18.47 -3.70
C LYS A 3 9.96 17.11 -4.23
N LYS A 4 10.86 16.12 -4.24
CA LYS A 4 10.46 14.71 -4.37
C LYS A 4 9.67 14.36 -3.11
N GLU A 5 8.35 14.33 -3.21
CA GLU A 5 7.48 13.85 -2.13
C GLU A 5 7.83 12.40 -1.84
N LYS A 6 8.37 12.15 -0.64
CA LYS A 6 8.66 10.79 -0.18
C LYS A 6 7.34 10.07 0.01
N VAL A 7 7.12 8.99 -0.73
CA VAL A 7 5.93 8.15 -0.56
C VAL A 7 6.15 7.28 0.67
N LEU A 8 5.53 7.65 1.78
CA LEU A 8 5.53 6.90 3.04
C LEU A 8 4.34 5.94 3.11
N CYS A 9 4.52 4.83 3.80
CA CYS A 9 3.44 3.89 4.06
C CYS A 9 2.43 4.53 5.03
N ARG A 10 1.17 4.66 4.65
CA ARG A 10 0.13 5.24 5.53
C ARG A 10 -0.33 4.31 6.66
N ILE A 11 0.24 3.11 6.76
CA ILE A 11 -0.06 2.12 7.79
C ILE A 11 1.02 2.14 8.87
N CYS A 12 2.30 1.97 8.48
CA CYS A 12 3.42 1.99 9.43
C CYS A 12 4.10 3.35 9.58
N TYR A 13 3.68 4.36 8.80
CA TYR A 13 4.23 5.72 8.79
C TYR A 13 5.74 5.81 8.49
N ASP A 14 6.30 4.77 7.87
CA ASP A 14 7.72 4.63 7.55
C ASP A 14 7.95 4.53 6.02
N ASP A 15 9.21 4.50 5.61
CA ASP A 15 9.61 4.31 4.21
C ASP A 15 9.07 2.98 3.65
N ILE A 16 8.56 3.02 2.43
CA ILE A 16 7.96 1.85 1.79
C ILE A 16 9.06 0.86 1.36
N LYS A 17 9.31 -0.17 2.18
CA LYS A 17 10.32 -1.21 1.90
C LYS A 17 9.93 -2.10 0.72
N SER A 18 8.70 -2.60 0.73
CA SER A 18 8.15 -3.49 -0.29
C SER A 18 6.98 -2.80 -0.97
N LYS A 19 7.25 -1.93 -1.94
CA LYS A 19 6.19 -1.16 -2.59
C LYS A 19 5.15 -2.08 -3.19
N SER A 20 3.92 -1.93 -2.74
CA SER A 20 2.75 -2.61 -3.27
C SER A 20 1.71 -1.59 -3.69
N SER A 21 0.88 -1.93 -4.67
CA SER A 21 -0.25 -1.12 -5.10
C SER A 21 -1.52 -1.95 -4.98
N THR A 22 -2.55 -1.34 -4.42
CA THR A 22 -3.90 -1.89 -4.43
C THR A 22 -4.59 -1.58 -5.76
N LYS A 23 -5.72 -2.24 -6.05
CA LYS A 23 -6.55 -1.94 -7.22
C LYS A 23 -7.10 -0.50 -7.25
N CYS A 24 -7.26 0.13 -6.09
CA CYS A 24 -7.67 1.54 -6.02
C CYS A 24 -6.53 2.52 -6.29
N GLY A 25 -5.29 2.04 -6.52
CA GLY A 25 -4.14 2.88 -6.90
C GLY A 25 -3.32 3.42 -5.72
N HIS A 26 -3.65 3.05 -4.48
CA HIS A 26 -2.89 3.47 -3.31
C HIS A 26 -1.71 2.52 -3.06
N THR A 27 -0.59 3.10 -2.63
CA THR A 27 0.65 2.35 -2.37
C THR A 27 1.02 2.25 -0.90
N PHE A 28 1.47 1.07 -0.49
CA PHE A 28 1.84 0.76 0.89
C PHE A 28 3.04 -0.20 0.92
N CYS A 29 3.51 -0.55 2.11
CA CYS A 29 4.34 -1.74 2.29
C CYS A 29 3.48 -2.99 2.05
N TRP A 30 4.01 -3.96 1.30
CA TRP A 30 3.42 -5.26 1.05
C TRP A 30 2.88 -5.90 2.33
N GLU A 31 3.74 -6.07 3.33
CA GLU A 31 3.35 -6.72 4.59
C GLU A 31 2.29 -5.93 5.37
N CYS A 32 2.34 -4.60 5.33
CA CYS A 32 1.37 -3.75 6.02
C CYS A 32 -0.02 -3.85 5.38
N ILE A 33 -0.10 -3.77 4.04
CA ILE A 33 -1.38 -3.83 3.36
C ILE A 33 -1.98 -5.24 3.45
N ILE A 34 -1.17 -6.30 3.32
CA ILE A 34 -1.66 -7.68 3.43
C ILE A 34 -2.31 -7.92 4.81
N GLN A 35 -1.61 -7.58 5.90
CA GLN A 35 -2.16 -7.70 7.26
C GLN A 35 -3.46 -6.89 7.45
N THR A 36 -3.51 -5.67 6.90
CA THR A 36 -4.70 -4.82 6.99
C THR A 36 -5.90 -5.44 6.26
N LEU A 37 -5.66 -6.00 5.08
CA LEU A 37 -6.70 -6.62 4.28
C LEU A 37 -7.15 -7.95 4.85
N GLU A 38 -6.31 -8.68 5.60
CA GLU A 38 -6.73 -9.88 6.34
C GLU A 38 -7.73 -9.56 7.47
N MET A 39 -7.67 -8.35 8.04
CA MET A 39 -8.58 -7.93 9.11
C MET A 39 -9.84 -7.22 8.61
N THR A 40 -9.71 -6.41 7.56
CA THR A 40 -10.76 -5.46 7.15
C THR A 40 -11.23 -5.64 5.70
N GLU A 41 -10.43 -6.27 4.84
CA GLU A 41 -10.69 -6.42 3.39
C GLU A 41 -11.01 -5.10 2.65
N GLU A 42 -10.53 -3.97 3.18
CA GLU A 42 -10.73 -2.63 2.63
C GLU A 42 -9.45 -1.79 2.61
N CYS A 43 -9.35 -0.88 1.65
CA CYS A 43 -8.20 0.02 1.57
C CYS A 43 -8.19 1.02 2.74
N PRO A 44 -7.11 1.13 3.52
CA PRO A 44 -7.06 2.05 4.68
C PRO A 44 -7.11 3.54 4.32
N VAL A 45 -7.00 3.91 3.04
CA VAL A 45 -7.07 5.31 2.59
C VAL A 45 -8.45 5.69 2.06
N CYS A 46 -9.01 4.89 1.14
CA CYS A 46 -10.28 5.21 0.48
C CYS A 46 -11.44 4.29 0.87
N ARG A 47 -11.20 3.30 1.74
CA ARG A 47 -12.18 2.28 2.19
C ARG A 47 -12.84 1.50 1.06
N THR A 48 -12.22 1.47 -0.12
CA THR A 48 -12.67 0.64 -1.23
C THR A 48 -12.35 -0.82 -0.91
N LYS A 49 -13.30 -1.71 -1.16
CA LYS A 49 -13.11 -3.16 -1.00
C LYS A 49 -11.87 -3.60 -1.78
N CYS A 50 -10.93 -4.23 -1.10
CA CYS A 50 -9.65 -4.66 -1.65
C CYS A 50 -9.26 -5.97 -0.98
N LEU A 51 -9.01 -7.01 -1.76
CA LEU A 51 -8.55 -8.28 -1.21
C LEU A 51 -7.03 -8.39 -1.28
N ALA A 52 -6.42 -9.10 -0.32
CA ALA A 52 -4.97 -9.32 -0.29
C ALA A 52 -4.44 -9.89 -1.63
N ARG A 53 -5.20 -10.79 -2.26
CA ARG A 53 -4.90 -11.36 -3.59
C ARG A 53 -4.93 -10.36 -4.75
N GLU A 54 -5.55 -9.21 -4.57
CA GLU A 54 -5.66 -8.15 -5.59
C GLU A 54 -4.55 -7.11 -5.46
N VAL A 55 -3.76 -7.18 -4.39
CA VAL A 55 -2.59 -6.34 -4.19
C VAL A 55 -1.45 -6.85 -5.04
N VAL A 56 -0.83 -5.95 -5.80
CA VAL A 56 0.35 -6.26 -6.62
C VAL A 56 1.60 -5.66 -6.00
N GLN A 57 2.68 -6.44 -5.94
CA GLN A 57 3.98 -5.94 -5.51
C GLN A 57 4.70 -5.29 -6.69
N LEU A 58 5.04 -4.01 -6.56
CA LEU A 58 5.79 -3.26 -7.56
C LEU A 58 7.29 -3.51 -7.33
N ARG A 59 7.82 -4.60 -7.91
CA ARG A 59 9.26 -4.85 -7.99
C ARG A 59 9.79 -4.19 -9.26
N ASN A 60 10.57 -3.13 -9.12
CA ASN A 60 11.31 -2.53 -10.24
C ASN A 60 12.51 -3.44 -10.55
N TYR A 61 12.61 -3.96 -11.78
CA TYR A 61 13.84 -4.61 -12.29
C TYR A 61 14.83 -3.54 -12.75
#